data_AF-D6TPF8-F1
#
_entry.id   AF-D6TPF8-F1
#
_cell.length_a   1.000
_cell.length_b   1.000
_cell.length_c   1.000
_cell.angle_alpha   90.00
_cell.angle_beta   90.00
_cell.angle_gamma   90.00
#
_symmetry.space_group_name_H-M   'P 1'
#
loop_
_entity.id
_entity.type
_entity.pdbx_description
1 polymer ?
#
loop_
_entity_poly.entity_id
_entity_poly.type
_entity_poly.pdbx_seq_one_letter_code
_entity_poly.pdbx_strand_id
1 'polypeptide(L)' 'MTSNEFRRPVSVDFAPRGSACEWCGKPAERQLTAIGGAYHNEGGLFCRACGEKFSQAVVNSINVAAMTNVSGYELF' A
#
# COMPACT_ATOMS: atom_id res chain seq x y z
N MET A 1 0.42 11.29 -12.72
CA MET A 1 0.34 10.51 -11.46
C MET A 1 0.22 11.48 -10.30
N THR A 2 -0.94 11.55 -9.67
CA THR A 2 -1.20 12.45 -8.54
C THR A 2 -0.47 11.93 -7.31
N SER A 3 0.75 12.42 -7.11
CA SER A 3 1.46 12.26 -5.85
C SER A 3 0.62 12.89 -4.74
N ASN A 4 0.20 12.09 -3.76
CA ASN A 4 -0.24 12.58 -2.45
C ASN A 4 0.80 13.59 -1.92
N GLU A 5 0.38 14.66 -1.23
CA GLU A 5 1.25 15.64 -0.56
C GLU A 5 2.36 15.00 0.31
N PHE A 6 2.11 13.81 0.86
CA PHE A 6 3.04 13.02 1.66
C PHE A 6 3.92 12.06 0.84
N ARG A 7 3.68 11.91 -0.47
CA ARG A 7 4.34 10.93 -1.36
C ARG A 7 4.30 9.49 -0.85
N ARG A 8 3.29 9.14 -0.04
CA ARG A 8 3.15 7.81 0.57
C ARG A 8 2.29 6.89 -0.33
N PRO A 9 2.66 5.61 -0.47
CA PRO A 9 1.90 4.63 -1.25
C PRO A 9 0.59 4.19 -0.56
N VAL A 10 0.49 4.43 0.76
CA VAL A 10 -0.63 4.02 1.61
C VAL A 10 -1.05 5.17 2.53
N SER A 11 -2.33 5.21 2.89
CA SER A 11 -2.81 5.97 4.04
C SER A 11 -2.51 5.19 5.32
N VAL A 12 -2.39 5.91 6.43
CA VAL A 12 -2.16 5.33 7.75
C VAL A 12 -3.18 5.90 8.72
N ASP A 13 -3.88 5.02 9.41
CA ASP A 13 -4.84 5.34 10.46
C ASP A 13 -4.61 4.46 11.69
N PHE A 14 -5.32 4.75 12.77
CA PHE A 14 -5.24 4.01 14.02
C PHE A 14 -5.90 2.63 13.90
N ALA A 15 -5.22 1.61 14.39
CA ALA A 15 -5.86 0.33 14.64
C ALA A 15 -6.80 0.44 15.86
N PRO A 16 -8.03 -0.09 15.80
CA PRO A 16 -8.89 -0.19 16.98
C PRO A 16 -8.18 -0.92 18.12
N ARG A 17 -8.38 -0.46 19.36
CA ARG A 17 -7.77 -1.10 20.54
C ARG A 17 -8.18 -2.57 20.63
N GLY A 18 -7.20 -3.45 20.85
CA GLY A 18 -7.40 -4.89 20.98
C GLY A 18 -7.57 -5.63 19.66
N SER A 19 -7.50 -4.94 18.51
CA SER A 19 -7.54 -5.60 17.21
C SER A 19 -6.27 -6.42 16.93
N ALA A 20 -6.43 -7.46 16.12
CA ALA A 20 -5.35 -8.33 15.68
C ALA A 20 -4.98 -8.03 14.22
N CYS A 21 -3.71 -8.24 13.90
CA CYS A 21 -3.17 -8.20 12.56
C CYS A 21 -3.84 -9.29 11.72
N GLU A 22 -4.42 -8.91 10.60
CA GLU A 22 -5.16 -9.82 9.71
C GLU A 22 -4.25 -10.87 9.06
N TRP A 23 -2.93 -10.62 8.99
CA TRP A 23 -1.96 -11.54 8.37
C TRP A 23 -1.30 -12.52 9.33
N CYS A 24 -1.14 -12.16 10.61
CA CYS A 24 -0.36 -12.97 11.54
C CYS A 24 -0.96 -13.12 12.94
N GLY A 25 -2.13 -12.53 13.20
CA GLY A 25 -2.84 -12.62 14.47
C GLY A 25 -2.20 -11.87 15.66
N LYS A 26 -0.99 -11.34 15.53
CA LYS A 26 -0.36 -10.47 16.55
C LYS A 26 -1.14 -9.15 16.70
N PRO A 27 -1.02 -8.42 17.82
CA PRO A 27 -1.70 -7.14 17.98
C PRO A 27 -1.48 -6.20 16.80
N ALA A 28 -2.56 -5.62 16.28
CA ALA A 28 -2.47 -4.60 15.25
C ALA A 28 -2.05 -3.25 15.86
N GLU A 29 -1.26 -2.51 15.09
CA GLU A 29 -0.74 -1.19 15.49
C GLU A 29 -1.29 -0.09 14.58
N ARG A 30 -1.69 -0.44 13.35
CA ARG A 30 -2.14 0.50 12.32
C ARG A 30 -3.15 -0.12 11.37
N GLN A 31 -4.04 0.72 10.88
CA GLN A 31 -4.84 0.45 9.69
C GLN A 31 -4.14 1.07 8.48
N LEU A 32 -4.01 0.32 7.40
CA LEU A 32 -3.40 0.80 6.15
C LEU A 32 -4.38 0.62 5.00
N THR A 33 -4.43 1.58 4.08
CA THR A 33 -5.16 1.47 2.81
C THR A 33 -4.27 1.94 1.67
N ALA A 34 -4.21 1.19 0.57
CA ALA A 34 -3.45 1.55 -0.61
C ALA A 34 -4.12 2.71 -1.36
N ILE A 35 -3.35 3.77 -1.64
CA ILE A 35 -3.84 4.97 -2.33
C ILE A 35 -3.63 4.88 -3.85
N GLY A 36 -2.84 3.91 -4.34
CA GLY A 36 -2.60 3.73 -5.75
C GLY A 36 -1.99 2.39 -6.10
N GLY A 37 -1.64 2.22 -7.37
CA GLY A 37 -1.16 0.94 -7.90
C GLY A 37 -2.31 -0.06 -8.09
N ALA A 38 -1.95 -1.33 -8.29
CA ALA A 38 -2.93 -2.39 -8.57
C ALA A 38 -3.87 -2.70 -7.39
N TYR A 39 -3.48 -2.31 -6.17
CA TYR A 39 -4.21 -2.60 -4.93
C TYR A 39 -5.04 -1.42 -4.44
N HIS A 40 -5.33 -0.41 -5.28
CA HIS A 40 -6.03 0.80 -4.86
C HIS A 40 -7.32 0.47 -4.07
N ASN A 41 -7.48 1.10 -2.90
CA ASN A 41 -8.53 0.86 -1.90
C ASN A 41 -8.50 -0.47 -1.15
N GLU A 42 -7.56 -1.38 -1.44
CA GLU A 42 -7.30 -2.52 -0.57
C GLU A 42 -6.62 -2.05 0.72
N GLY A 43 -6.90 -2.73 1.82
CA GLY A 43 -6.38 -2.37 3.13
C GLY A 43 -6.71 -3.38 4.21
N GLY A 44 -6.34 -3.05 5.44
CA GLY A 44 -6.59 -3.89 6.61
C GLY A 44 -5.86 -3.42 7.86
N LEU A 45 -5.98 -4.21 8.93
CA LEU A 45 -5.32 -4.03 10.21
C LEU A 45 -4.01 -4.83 10.26
N PHE A 46 -2.93 -4.14 10.60
CA PHE A 46 -1.59 -4.74 10.57
C PHE A 46 -0.78 -4.42 11.83
N CYS A 47 0.00 -5.39 12.27
CA CYS A 47 1.16 -5.12 13.13
C CYS A 47 2.24 -4.38 12.32
N ARG A 48 3.29 -3.87 12.99
CA ARG A 48 4.36 -3.14 12.29
C ARG A 48 4.98 -3.94 11.15
N ALA A 49 5.43 -5.17 11.39
CA ALA A 49 6.11 -5.96 10.37
C ALA A 49 5.22 -6.30 9.15
N CYS A 50 3.96 -6.66 9.37
CA CYS A 50 3.04 -6.98 8.27
C CYS A 50 2.66 -5.73 7.47
N GLY A 51 2.47 -4.58 8.14
CA GLY A 51 2.15 -3.34 7.45
C GLY A 51 3.30 -2.80 6.57
N GLU A 52 4.55 -3.07 6.93
CA GLU A 52 5.72 -2.75 6.09
C GLU A 52 5.70 -3.58 4.80
N LYS A 53 5.40 -4.88 4.92
CA LYS A 53 5.25 -5.79 3.76
C LYS A 53 4.10 -5.36 2.85
N PHE A 54 2.95 -5.00 3.42
CA PHE A 54 1.82 -4.45 2.66
C PHE A 54 2.24 -3.17 1.91
N SER A 55 2.86 -2.22 2.60
CA SER A 55 3.31 -0.96 1.99
C SER A 55 4.29 -1.20 0.84
N GLN A 56 5.23 -2.14 1.00
CA GLN A 56 6.19 -2.50 -0.05
C GLN A 56 5.50 -3.14 -1.26
N ALA A 57 4.49 -3.98 -1.05
CA ALA A 57 3.71 -4.57 -2.14
C ALA A 57 3.00 -3.48 -2.97
N VAL A 58 2.43 -2.46 -2.31
CA VAL A 58 1.80 -1.32 -2.98
C VAL A 58 2.82 -0.50 -3.79
N VAL A 59 4.00 -0.22 -3.23
CA VAL A 59 5.09 0.46 -3.99
C VAL A 59 5.47 -0.33 -5.23
N ASN A 60 5.64 -1.64 -5.09
CA ASN A 60 6.04 -2.49 -6.21
C ASN A 60 4.97 -2.50 -7.31
N SER A 61 3.68 -2.52 -6.96
CA SER A 61 2.61 -2.48 -7.96
C SER A 61 2.50 -1.14 -8.67
N ILE A 62 2.78 -0.02 -7.99
CA ILE A 62 2.89 1.30 -8.61
C ILE A 62 4.05 1.33 -9.61
N ASN A 63 5.22 0.82 -9.24
CA ASN A 63 6.39 0.81 -10.12
C ASN A 63 6.16 -0.04 -11.37
N VAL A 64 5.53 -1.21 -11.23
CA VAL A 64 5.15 -2.06 -12.38
C VAL A 64 4.13 -1.35 -13.28
N ALA A 65 3.12 -0.69 -12.69
CA ALA A 65 2.15 0.11 -13.44
C ALA A 65 2.82 1.30 -14.17
N ALA A 66 3.88 1.89 -13.59
CA ALA A 66 4.65 2.92 -14.26
C ALA A 66 5.44 2.36 -15.44
N MET A 67 6.19 1.26 -15.25
CA MET A 67 7.01 0.64 -16.32
C MET A 67 6.18 0.17 -17.51
N THR A 68 4.99 -0.37 -17.28
CA THR A 68 4.04 -0.75 -18.34
C THR A 68 3.51 0.45 -19.13
N ASN A 69 3.36 1.62 -18.49
CA ASN A 69 2.98 2.86 -19.17
C ASN A 69 4.14 3.53 -19.93
N VAL A 70 5.41 3.28 -19.57
CA VAL A 70 6.57 3.82 -20.31
C VAL A 70 6.83 3.04 -21.61
N SER A 71 6.49 1.75 -21.67
CA SER A 71 6.70 0.93 -22.88
C SER A 71 5.74 1.21 -24.04
N GLY A 72 4.76 2.11 -23.86
CA GLY A 72 3.75 2.44 -24.88
C GLY A 72 4.09 3.60 -25.82
N TYR A 73 5.27 4.20 -25.71
CA TYR A 73 5.66 5.41 -26.46
C TYR A 73 7.00 5.28 -27.22
N GLU A 74 7.30 4.13 -27.83
CA GLU A 74 8.29 4.09 -28.92
C GLU A 74 7.86 3.09 -30.00
N LEU A 75 7.09 3.57 -30.98
CA LEU A 75 7.13 3.15 -32.39
C LEU A 75 6.42 4.22 -33.26
N PHE A 76 7.14 5.28 -33.59
CA PHE A 76 6.99 6.04 -34.84
C PHE A 76 8.37 6.47 -35.32
#